data_AF-A0A1W9MQL3-F1
#
_entry.id   AF-A0A1W9MQL3-F1
#
_cell.length_a   1.000
_cell.length_b   1.000
_cell.length_c   1.000
_cell.angle_alpha   90.00
_cell.angle_beta   90.00
_cell.angle_gamma   90.00
#
_symmetry.space_group_name_H-M   'P 1'
#
loop_
_entity.id
_entity.type
_entity.pdbx_description
1 polymer ?
#
loop_
_entity_poly.entity_id
_entity_poly.type
_entity_poly.pdbx_seq_one_letter_code
_entity_poly.pdbx_strand_id
1 'polypeptide(L)' 'MENINSKIIWNLQDNPAYSKDGIDLTLIRWMLSLTPTERLQVLQQHITSVFKLRHAKEHTDNR' A
#
# COMPACT_ATOMS: atom_id res chain seq x y z
N MET A 1 -23.76 34.17 -9.15
CA MET A 1 -22.80 33.75 -10.19
C MET A 1 -21.71 32.98 -9.47
N GLU A 2 -21.75 31.64 -9.52
CA GLU A 2 -20.79 30.80 -8.81
C GLU A 2 -19.43 30.81 -9.54
N ASN A 3 -18.37 31.14 -8.79
CA ASN A 3 -17.02 31.29 -9.31
C ASN A 3 -16.45 29.91 -9.67
N ILE A 4 -16.23 29.69 -10.95
CA ILE A 4 -15.66 28.46 -11.54
C ILE A 4 -14.32 28.07 -10.90
N ASN A 5 -13.57 29.05 -10.36
CA ASN A 5 -12.30 28.82 -9.68
C ASN A 5 -12.44 28.15 -8.31
N SER A 6 -13.63 28.14 -7.66
CA SER A 6 -13.81 27.39 -6.41
C SER A 6 -13.95 25.88 -6.67
N LYS A 7 -14.52 25.46 -7.81
CA LYS A 7 -14.62 24.03 -8.18
C LYS A 7 -13.28 23.39 -8.52
N ILE A 8 -12.34 24.16 -9.05
CA ILE A 8 -11.03 23.67 -9.48
C ILE A 8 -10.13 23.35 -8.27
N ILE A 9 -10.36 24.01 -7.11
CA ILE A 9 -9.52 23.87 -5.91
C ILE A 9 -9.96 22.72 -4.98
N TRP A 10 -11.18 22.20 -5.11
CA TRP A 10 -11.71 21.16 -4.20
C TRP A 10 -11.92 19.77 -4.82
N ASN A 11 -11.55 19.54 -6.08
CA ASN A 11 -11.52 18.18 -6.66
C ASN A 11 -10.34 17.35 -6.17
N LEU A 12 -10.08 17.39 -4.85
CA LEU A 12 -9.15 16.53 -4.14
C LEU A 12 -9.77 15.14 -3.82
N GLN A 13 -10.94 14.85 -4.41
CA GLN A 13 -11.65 13.57 -4.23
C GLN A 13 -11.13 12.48 -5.19
N ASP A 14 -10.43 12.86 -6.26
CA ASP A 14 -9.72 11.93 -7.14
C ASP A 14 -8.30 11.76 -6.63
N ASN A 15 -8.11 11.17 -5.46
CA ASN A 15 -6.78 10.70 -5.08
C ASN A 15 -6.54 9.38 -5.84
N PRO A 16 -5.73 9.35 -6.94
CA PRO A 16 -5.50 8.14 -7.74
C PRO A 16 -4.75 7.03 -6.96
N ALA A 17 -4.39 7.32 -5.70
CA ALA A 17 -3.85 6.36 -4.76
C ALA A 17 -4.91 5.42 -4.18
N TYR A 18 -6.20 5.79 -4.14
CA TYR A 18 -7.24 4.97 -3.52
C TYR A 18 -8.42 4.70 -4.46
N SER A 19 -8.96 3.48 -4.41
CA SER A 19 -10.24 3.14 -5.04
C SER A 19 -11.39 3.83 -4.29
N LYS A 20 -12.55 3.95 -4.94
CA LYS A 20 -13.82 4.33 -4.30
C LYS A 20 -14.18 3.49 -3.07
N ASP A 21 -13.66 2.26 -3.00
CA ASP A 21 -13.84 1.33 -1.88
C ASP A 21 -12.78 1.52 -0.78
N GLY A 22 -11.92 2.55 -0.88
CA GLY A 22 -10.84 2.84 0.07
C GLY A 22 -9.59 1.96 -0.07
N ILE A 23 -9.54 1.10 -1.09
CA ILE A 23 -8.40 0.22 -1.35
C ILE A 23 -7.21 1.03 -1.85
N ASP A 24 -6.05 0.89 -1.21
CA ASP A 24 -4.80 1.48 -1.68
C ASP A 24 -4.35 0.82 -3.00
N LEU A 25 -4.38 1.60 -4.08
CA LEU A 25 -4.01 1.20 -5.42
C LEU A 25 -2.51 1.38 -5.68
N THR A 26 -1.76 2.09 -4.84
CA THR A 26 -0.33 2.32 -5.06
C THR A 26 0.45 1.00 -4.99
N LEU A 27 0.16 0.18 -3.97
CA LEU A 27 0.79 -1.13 -3.80
C LEU A 27 0.38 -2.11 -4.91
N ILE A 28 -0.90 -2.12 -5.27
CA ILE A 28 -1.43 -2.98 -6.34
C ILE A 28 -0.79 -2.61 -7.68
N ARG A 29 -0.76 -1.31 -8.02
CA ARG A 29 -0.16 -0.80 -9.25
C ARG A 29 1.33 -1.10 -9.32
N TRP A 30 2.03 -0.99 -8.19
CA TRP A 30 3.43 -1.38 -8.10
C TRP A 30 3.63 -2.90 -8.30
N MET A 31 2.87 -3.75 -7.61
CA MET A 31 2.93 -5.22 -7.79
C MET A 31 2.64 -5.66 -9.23
N LEU A 32 1.73 -4.97 -9.92
CA LEU A 32 1.40 -5.24 -11.33
C LEU A 32 2.48 -4.75 -12.30
N SER A 33 3.33 -3.80 -11.90
CA SER A 33 4.48 -3.36 -12.70
C SER A 33 5.66 -4.35 -12.68
N LEU A 34 5.69 -5.27 -11.71
CA LEU A 34 6.73 -6.30 -11.56
C LEU A 34 6.47 -7.48 -12.49
N THR A 35 7.55 -8.11 -12.96
CA THR A 35 7.49 -9.43 -13.60
C THR A 35 7.02 -10.49 -12.60
N PRO A 36 6.49 -11.64 -13.07
CA PRO A 36 6.04 -12.72 -12.17
C PRO A 36 7.12 -13.18 -11.17
N THR A 37 8.38 -13.25 -11.62
CA THR A 37 9.51 -13.66 -10.76
C THR A 37 9.82 -12.61 -9.69
N GLU A 38 9.88 -11.33 -10.04
CA GLU A 38 10.14 -10.26 -9.09
C GLU A 38 9.02 -10.15 -8.05
N ARG A 39 7.76 -10.32 -8.48
CA ARG A 39 6.61 -10.36 -7.58
C ARG A 39 6.73 -11.47 -6.54
N LEU A 40 7.17 -12.65 -6.95
CA LEU A 40 7.38 -13.78 -6.05
C LEU A 40 8.49 -13.50 -5.04
N GLN A 41 9.60 -12.89 -5.49
CA GLN A 41 10.71 -12.53 -4.61
C GLN A 41 10.29 -11.52 -3.54
N VAL A 42 9.58 -10.47 -3.92
CA VAL A 42 9.05 -9.45 -2.99
C VAL A 42 8.09 -10.09 -1.98
N LEU A 43 7.19 -10.96 -2.44
CA LEU A 43 6.25 -11.64 -1.54
C LEU A 43 6.99 -12.51 -0.52
N GLN A 44 8.01 -13.26 -0.96
CA GLN A 44 8.83 -14.09 -0.09
C GLN A 44 9.59 -13.25 0.95
N GLN A 45 10.07 -12.07 0.57
CA GLN A 45 10.71 -11.13 1.51
C GLN A 45 9.71 -10.64 2.57
N HIS A 46 8.50 -10.26 2.18
CA HIS A 46 7.45 -9.88 3.14
C HIS A 46 7.10 -11.00 4.13
N ILE A 47 6.92 -12.23 3.63
CA ILE A 47 6.66 -13.39 4.50
C ILE A 47 7.79 -13.55 5.51
N THR A 48 9.04 -13.50 5.03
CA THR A 48 10.23 -13.61 5.89
C THR A 48 10.27 -12.52 6.96
N SER A 49 9.92 -11.28 6.62
CA SER A 49 9.85 -10.16 7.57
C SER A 49 8.78 -10.38 8.65
N VAL A 50 7.59 -10.85 8.30
CA VAL A 50 6.53 -11.17 9.27
C VAL A 50 6.97 -12.30 10.20
N PHE A 51 7.61 -13.35 9.65
CA PHE A 51 8.18 -14.43 10.45
C PHE A 51 9.21 -13.90 11.44
N LYS A 52 10.15 -13.05 11.01
CA LYS A 52 11.13 -12.44 11.92
C LYS A 52 10.49 -11.64 13.05
N LEU A 53 9.47 -10.82 12.73
CA LEU A 53 8.75 -10.04 13.75
C LEU A 53 8.05 -10.94 14.77
N ARG A 54 7.43 -12.03 14.32
CA ARG A 54 6.79 -13.01 15.21
C ARG A 54 7.81 -13.64 16.18
N HIS A 55 8.94 -14.12 15.66
CA HIS A 55 9.97 -14.78 16.48
C HIS A 55 10.71 -13.79 17.39
N ALA A 56 10.85 -12.52 16.99
CA ALA A 56 11.41 -11.49 17.84
C ALA A 56 10.54 -11.26 19.10
N LYS A 57 9.21 -11.30 18.96
CA LYS A 57 8.28 -11.18 20.10
C LYS A 57 8.42 -12.34 21.08
N GLU A 58 8.57 -13.56 20.59
CA GLU A 58 8.73 -14.77 21.41
C GLU A 58 10.04 -14.74 22.23
N HIS A 59 11.09 -14.11 21.71
CA HIS A 59 12.37 -13.99 22.41
C HIS A 59 12.39 -12.88 23.49
N THR A 60 11.45 -11.93 23.45
CA THR A 60 11.33 -10.83 24.43
C THR A 60 10.37 -11.11 25.59
N ASP A 61 9.53 -12.14 25.48
CA ASP A 61 8.51 -12.51 26.49
C ASP A 61 9.04 -13.52 27.54
N ASN A 62 10.29 -13.95 27.43
CA ASN A 62 10.90 -14.96 28.29
C ASN A 62 12.03 -14.39 29.17
N ARG A 63 11.94 -13.12 29.56
CA ARG A 63 12.96 -12.41 30.35
C ARG A 63 12.36 -11.63 31.52
#